data_AF-A0A0B5EWZ0-F1
#
_entry.id   AF-A0A0B5EWZ0-F1
#
_cell.length_a   1.000
_cell.length_b   1.000
_cell.length_c   1.000
_cell.angle_alpha   90.00
_cell.angle_beta   90.00
_cell.angle_gamma   90.00
#
_symmetry.space_group_name_H-M   'P 1'
#
loop_
_entity.id
_entity.type
_entity.pdbx_description
1 polymer ?
#
loop_
_entity_poly.entity_id
_entity_poly.type
_entity_poly.pdbx_seq_one_letter_code
_entity_poly.pdbx_strand_id
1 'polypeptide(L)' 'MRPLRAEGWFAEDLDRLPEAPRHTELSDGALVFVMWPRRSWHGRLVTSLTTRKARERRKAIQRSLIG' A
#
# COMPACT_ATOMS: atom_id res chain seq x y z
N MET A 1 14.53 -9.97 -12.88
CA MET A 1 15.29 -9.88 -11.62
C MET A 1 15.25 -11.23 -10.91
N ARG A 2 16.28 -11.56 -10.14
CA ARG A 2 16.33 -12.79 -9.32
C ARG A 2 16.71 -12.40 -7.88
N PRO A 3 16.13 -13.06 -6.86
CA PRO A 3 16.48 -12.79 -5.47
C PRO A 3 17.96 -13.11 -5.22
N LEU A 4 18.56 -12.36 -4.30
CA LEU A 4 19.97 -12.50 -3.93
C LEU A 4 20.24 -13.74 -3.06
N ARG A 5 19.19 -14.36 -2.54
CA ARG A 5 19.23 -15.45 -1.55
C ARG A 5 18.18 -16.51 -1.87
N ALA A 6 18.33 -17.70 -1.30
CA ALA A 6 17.42 -18.83 -1.56
C ALA A 6 16.02 -18.61 -0.97
N GLU A 7 15.94 -17.82 0.10
CA GLU A 7 14.71 -17.49 0.83
C GLU A 7 13.84 -16.45 0.09
N GLY A 8 14.33 -15.89 -1.02
CA GLY A 8 13.62 -14.88 -1.80
C GLY A 8 14.08 -13.44 -1.51
N TRP A 9 13.17 -12.49 -1.70
CA TRP A 9 13.41 -11.06 -1.51
C TRP A 9 13.07 -10.62 -0.09
N PHE A 10 13.92 -9.79 0.50
CA PHE A 10 13.63 -9.10 1.77
C PHE A 10 13.23 -7.64 1.54
N ALA A 11 12.68 -7.00 2.57
CA ALA A 11 12.19 -5.62 2.48
C ALA A 11 13.31 -4.66 2.09
N GLU A 12 14.51 -4.85 2.62
CA GLU A 12 15.69 -4.04 2.36
C GLU A 12 16.21 -4.22 0.92
N ASP A 13 15.92 -5.36 0.29
CA ASP A 13 16.28 -5.60 -1.10
C ASP A 13 15.38 -4.76 -2.03
N LEU A 14 14.10 -4.55 -1.67
CA LEU A 14 13.16 -3.75 -2.46
C LEU A 14 13.56 -2.27 -2.52
N ASP A 15 14.03 -1.70 -1.41
CA ASP A 15 14.52 -0.32 -1.35
C ASP A 15 15.76 -0.08 -2.24
N ARG A 16 16.49 -1.15 -2.57
CA ARG A 16 17.74 -1.11 -3.34
C ARG A 16 17.58 -1.57 -4.78
N LEU A 17 16.35 -1.74 -5.26
CA LEU A 17 16.03 -2.32 -6.57
C LEU A 17 15.46 -1.25 -7.53
N PRO A 18 16.29 -0.31 -8.02
CA PRO A 18 15.82 0.82 -8.83
C PRO A 18 15.24 0.41 -10.18
N GLU A 19 15.61 -0.77 -10.70
CA GLU A 19 15.04 -1.32 -11.93
C GLU A 19 13.64 -1.94 -11.73
N ALA A 20 13.14 -2.01 -10.49
CA ALA A 20 11.82 -2.55 -10.22
C ALA A 20 10.72 -1.67 -10.85
N PRO A 21 9.69 -2.29 -11.47
CA PRO A 21 8.51 -1.54 -11.88
C PRO A 21 7.93 -0.71 -10.74
N ARG A 22 7.37 0.46 -11.07
CA ARG A 22 6.64 1.27 -10.08
C ARG A 22 5.50 0.45 -9.50
N HIS A 23 5.22 0.64 -8.21
CA HIS A 23 4.21 -0.14 -7.49
C HIS A 23 4.53 -1.64 -7.42
N THR A 24 5.82 -1.98 -7.29
CA THR A 24 6.24 -3.32 -6.87
C THR A 24 5.97 -3.48 -5.38
N GLU A 25 5.32 -4.59 -5.02
CA GLU A 25 5.06 -4.96 -3.64
C GLU A 25 5.86 -6.23 -3.29
N LEU A 26 6.31 -6.33 -2.04
CA LEU A 26 6.91 -7.55 -1.50
C LEU A 26 5.85 -8.31 -0.71
N SER A 27 5.69 -9.59 -1.01
CA SER A 27 4.80 -10.48 -0.26
C SER A 27 5.40 -11.87 -0.20
N ASP A 28 5.64 -12.37 1.02
CA ASP A 28 6.15 -13.72 1.26
C ASP A 28 7.40 -14.09 0.43
N GLY A 29 8.37 -13.18 0.40
CA GLY A 29 9.62 -13.37 -0.37
C GLY A 29 9.48 -13.19 -1.89
N ALA A 30 8.27 -12.90 -2.40
CA ALA A 30 7.99 -12.71 -3.81
C ALA A 30 7.66 -11.25 -4.15
N LEU A 31 8.11 -10.80 -5.32
CA LEU A 31 7.76 -9.50 -5.87
C LEU A 31 6.46 -9.58 -6.67
N VAL A 32 5.49 -8.74 -6.32
CA VAL A 32 4.22 -8.59 -7.01
C VAL A 32 4.27 -7.32 -7.85
N PHE A 33 4.04 -7.45 -9.15
CA PHE A 33 4.08 -6.34 -10.09
C PHE A 33 2.68 -5.90 -10.50
N VAL A 34 2.28 -4.71 -10.07
CA VAL A 34 1.00 -4.11 -10.52
C VAL A 34 1.24 -3.34 -11.81
N MET A 35 1.03 -4.00 -12.95
CA MET A 35 1.33 -3.41 -14.27
C MET A 35 0.18 -2.63 -14.92
N TRP A 36 -1.03 -2.65 -14.35
CA TRP A 36 -2.19 -2.03 -14.97
C TRP A 36 -2.44 -0.60 -14.48
N PRO A 37 -2.78 0.34 -15.38
CA PRO A 37 -3.10 1.71 -14.97
C PRO A 37 -4.30 1.71 -14.01
N ARG A 38 -4.12 2.32 -12.83
CA ARG A 38 -5.21 2.58 -11.88
C ARG A 38 -6.20 3.53 -12.55
N ARG A 39 -7.31 2.98 -13.04
CA ARG A 39 -8.39 3.74 -13.67
C ARG A 39 -8.87 4.84 -12.70
N SER A 40 -9.41 5.93 -13.24
CA SER A 40 -9.89 7.08 -12.45
C SER A 40 -10.88 6.69 -11.34
N TRP A 41 -11.68 5.64 -11.53
CA TRP A 41 -12.58 5.10 -10.50
C TRP A 41 -11.84 4.59 -9.26
N HIS A 42 -10.65 4.00 -9.41
CA HIS A 42 -9.85 3.50 -8.29
C HIS A 42 -9.43 4.66 -7.38
N GLY A 43 -8.94 5.76 -7.97
CA GLY A 43 -8.59 6.97 -7.22
C GLY A 43 -9.79 7.54 -6.47
N ARG A 44 -10.95 7.64 -7.14
CA ARG A 44 -12.19 8.12 -6.51
C ARG A 44 -12.64 7.26 -5.33
N LEU A 45 -12.58 5.93 -5.46
CA LEU A 45 -12.95 5.03 -4.37
C LEU A 45 -11.99 5.12 -3.18
N VAL A 46 -10.67 5.14 -3.43
CA VAL A 46 -9.68 5.31 -2.37
C VAL A 46 -9.95 6.60 -1.60
N THR A 47 -10.15 7.73 -2.28
CA THR A 47 -10.48 9.02 -1.63
C THR A 47 -11.79 8.97 -0.84
N SER A 48 -12.85 8.40 -1.40
CA SER A 48 -14.13 8.26 -0.70
C SER A 48 -14.00 7.41 0.58
N LEU A 49 -13.27 6.31 0.52
CA LEU A 49 -13.06 5.43 1.66
C LEU A 49 -12.17 6.07 2.74
N THR A 50 -11.08 6.74 2.36
CA THR A 50 -10.17 7.38 3.32
C THR A 50 -10.83 8.56 4.02
N THR A 51 -11.56 9.40 3.28
CA THR A 51 -12.32 10.53 3.86
C THR A 51 -13.40 10.05 4.83
N ARG A 52 -14.13 8.98 4.50
CA ARG A 52 -15.09 8.37 5.42
C ARG A 52 -14.42 7.83 6.69
N LYS A 53 -13.32 7.08 6.56
CA LYS A 53 -12.55 6.57 7.72
C LYS A 53 -12.09 7.71 8.64
N ALA A 54 -11.60 8.81 8.06
CA ALA A 54 -11.18 9.99 8.82
C ALA A 54 -12.36 10.64 9.57
N ARG A 55 -13.53 10.73 8.94
CA ARG A 55 -14.75 11.25 9.58
C ARG A 55 -15.17 10.40 10.77
N GLU A 56 -15.19 9.08 10.62
CA GLU A 56 -15.59 8.19 11.71
C GLU A 56 -14.61 8.23 12.88
N ARG A 57 -13.30 8.31 12.61
CA ARG A 57 -12.29 8.54 13.67
C ARG A 57 -12.55 9.84 14.44
N ARG A 58 -12.82 10.95 13.74
CA ARG A 58 -13.13 12.25 14.39
C ARG A 58 -14.37 12.16 15.28
N LYS A 59 -15.45 11.52 14.80
CA LYS A 59 -16.66 11.31 15.60
C LYS A 59 -16.40 10.42 16.83
N ALA A 60 -15.52 9.43 16.72
CA ALA A 60 -15.16 8.58 17.85
C ALA A 60 -14.39 9.38 18.92
N ILE A 61 -13.43 10.20 18.51
CA ILE A 61 -12.67 11.09 19.42
C ILE A 61 -13.60 12.09 20.11
N GLN A 62 -14.49 12.76 19.35
CA GLN A 62 -15.42 13.73 19.91
C GLN A 62 -16.39 13.10 20.92
N ARG A 63 -16.88 11.87 20.66
CA ARG A 63 -17.71 11.13 21.61
C ARG A 63 -16.97 10.75 22.89
N SER A 64 -15.67 10.47 22.80
CA SER A 64 -14.81 10.16 23.95
C SER A 64 -14.43 11.39 24.80
N LEU A 65 -14.62 12.61 24.29
CA LEU A 65 -14.27 13.86 24.98
C LEU A 65 -15.47 14.53 25.66
N ILE A 66 -16.70 14.11 25.34
CA ILE A 66 -17.95 14.74 25.79
C ILE A 66 -18.76 13.81 26.71
N GLY A 67 -18.39 12.53 26.80
CA GLY A 67 -18.91 11.57 27.78
C GLY A 67 -17.89 11.33 28.88
#